data_AF-A0A662H5U9-F1
#
_entry.id   AF-A0A662H5U9-F1
#
_cell.length_a   1.000
_cell.length_b   1.000
_cell.length_c   1.000
_cell.angle_alpha   90.00
_cell.angle_beta   90.00
_cell.angle_gamma   90.00
#
_symmetry.space_group_name_H-M   'P 1'
#
loop_
_entity.id
_entity.type
_entity.pdbx_description
1 polymer ?
#
loop_
_entity_poly.entity_id
_entity_poly.type
_entity_poly.pdbx_seq_one_letter_code
_entity_poly.pdbx_strand_id
1 'polypeptide(L)'
;MKLTIERLILLVCALAVIVLTLILLQPWRTSVEYTIDYVRGEGEEVAEGLERGSPVRLTLNWEVERVGLTVVATIPREEPLSVGVEYCRLYIPALLIEGTSIVRGSPPTKVFERFRRVSVYHVGDGVVADPKPFVGLEVETSFRVGGA
;
A
#
# COMPACT_ATOMS: atom_id res chain seq x y z
N MET A 1 44.03 34.34 19.72
CA MET A 1 42.80 35.17 19.81
C MET A 1 42.13 34.89 21.14
N LYS A 2 42.12 35.84 22.08
CA LYS A 2 41.34 35.70 23.33
C LYS A 2 39.88 36.02 23.00
N LEU A 3 38.99 35.03 23.05
CA LEU A 3 37.55 35.31 23.00
C LEU A 3 37.18 36.10 24.25
N THR A 4 36.59 37.27 24.08
CA THR A 4 35.95 38.00 25.18
C THR A 4 34.67 37.27 25.58
N ILE A 5 34.35 37.28 26.87
CA ILE A 5 33.19 36.58 27.44
C ILE A 5 31.88 36.95 26.71
N GLU A 6 31.72 38.22 26.32
CA GLU A 6 30.57 38.70 25.56
C GLU A 6 30.42 38.02 24.19
N ARG A 7 31.53 37.82 23.46
CA ARG A 7 31.50 37.11 22.16
C ARG A 7 31.15 35.65 22.34
N LEU A 8 31.58 35.03 23.45
CA LEU A 8 31.23 33.66 23.79
C LEU A 8 29.71 33.55 24.05
N ILE A 9 29.15 34.47 24.84
CA ILE A 9 27.71 34.50 25.16
C ILE A 9 26.88 34.67 23.88
N LEU A 10 27.24 35.63 23.02
CA LEU A 10 26.53 35.84 21.75
C LEU A 10 26.56 34.61 20.84
N LEU A 11 27.69 33.91 20.79
CA LEU A 11 27.85 32.70 19.98
C LEU A 11 26.97 31.57 20.52
N VAL A 12 26.92 31.39 21.85
CA VAL A 12 26.04 30.41 22.50
C VAL A 12 24.56 30.74 22.25
N CYS A 13 24.15 32.00 22.38
CA CYS A 13 22.78 32.42 22.08
C CYS A 13 22.42 32.21 20.61
N ALA A 14 23.30 32.55 19.68
CA ALA A 14 23.07 32.32 18.25
C ALA A 14 22.93 30.82 17.94
N LEU A 15 23.80 29.98 18.52
CA LEU A 15 23.72 28.53 18.38
C LEU A 15 22.40 27.98 18.95
N ALA A 16 21.97 28.48 20.11
CA ALA A 16 20.72 28.07 20.74
C ALA A 16 19.50 28.42 19.87
N VAL A 17 19.48 29.59 19.25
CA VAL A 17 18.41 29.99 18.31
C VAL A 17 18.41 29.08 17.08
N ILE A 18 19.56 28.78 16.49
CA ILE A 18 19.66 27.88 15.33
C ILE A 18 19.13 26.50 15.69
N VAL A 19 19.57 25.92 16.82
CA VAL A 19 19.10 24.61 17.28
C VAL A 19 17.60 24.62 17.53
N LEU A 20 17.07 25.67 18.17
CA LEU A 20 15.64 25.81 18.41
C LEU A 20 14.85 25.89 17.10
N THR A 21 15.33 26.63 16.10
CA THR A 21 14.68 26.72 14.79
C THR A 21 14.69 25.37 14.05
N LEU A 22 15.78 24.61 14.11
CA LEU A 22 15.84 23.28 13.51
C LEU A 22 14.88 22.31 14.19
N ILE A 23 14.80 22.34 15.53
CA ILE A 23 13.86 21.51 16.30
C ILE A 23 12.41 21.90 16.03
N LEU A 24 12.11 23.18 15.84
CA LEU A 24 10.75 23.66 15.59
C LEU A 24 10.29 23.33 14.17
N LEU A 25 11.15 23.52 13.17
CA LEU A 25 10.81 23.29 11.77
C LEU A 25 10.86 21.81 11.38
N GLN A 26 11.65 21.00 12.10
CA GLN A 26 11.84 19.57 11.84
C GLN A 26 11.96 19.24 10.34
N PRO A 27 12.89 19.89 9.60
CA PRO A 27 12.96 19.75 8.14
C PRO A 27 13.13 18.30 7.66
N TRP A 28 13.69 17.44 8.51
CA TRP A 28 13.79 16.00 8.29
C TRP A 28 12.42 15.31 8.21
N ARG A 29 11.41 15.72 8.99
CA ARG A 29 10.06 15.14 8.91
C ARG A 29 9.41 15.44 7.57
N THR A 30 9.50 16.67 7.10
CA THR A 30 8.94 17.06 5.80
C THR A 30 9.55 16.25 4.65
N SER A 31 10.86 15.99 4.69
CA SER A 31 11.53 15.16 3.69
C SER A 31 11.07 13.70 3.73
N VAL A 32 10.82 13.16 4.92
CA VAL A 32 10.30 11.80 5.13
C VAL A 32 8.87 11.68 4.60
N GLU A 33 8.01 12.63 4.96
CA GLU A 33 6.62 12.70 4.51
C GLU A 33 6.54 12.77 2.97
N TYR A 34 7.36 13.64 2.36
CA TYR A 34 7.42 13.74 0.90
C TYR A 34 7.80 12.42 0.23
N THR A 35 8.77 11.70 0.80
CA THR A 35 9.21 10.40 0.26
C THR A 35 8.09 9.36 0.37
N ILE A 36 7.39 9.32 1.51
CA ILE A 36 6.26 8.41 1.71
C ILE A 36 5.14 8.72 0.73
N ASP A 37 4.77 9.99 0.59
CA ASP A 37 3.69 10.41 -0.30
C ASP A 37 4.04 10.17 -1.77
N TYR A 38 5.30 10.36 -2.15
CA TYR A 38 5.78 10.03 -3.49
C TYR A 38 5.58 8.53 -3.82
N VAL A 39 6.04 7.63 -2.93
CA VAL A 39 5.91 6.18 -3.15
C VAL A 39 4.44 5.74 -3.15
N ARG A 40 3.61 6.36 -2.30
CA ARG A 40 2.16 6.11 -2.28
C ARG A 40 1.49 6.54 -3.59
N GLY A 41 1.84 7.73 -4.10
CA GLY A 41 1.35 8.24 -5.38
C GLY A 41 1.70 7.34 -6.55
N GLU A 42 2.96 6.85 -6.62
CA GLU A 42 3.37 5.85 -7.62
C GLU A 42 2.54 4.57 -7.52
N GLY A 43 2.21 4.12 -6.31
CA GLY A 43 1.30 2.99 -6.10
C GLY A 43 -0.10 3.23 -6.66
N GLU A 44 -0.64 4.45 -6.54
CA GLU A 44 -1.93 4.81 -7.14
C GLU A 44 -1.90 4.81 -8.66
N GLU A 45 -0.85 5.34 -9.28
CA GLU A 45 -0.67 5.32 -10.74
C GLU A 45 -0.59 3.90 -11.28
N VAL A 46 0.18 3.03 -10.61
CA VAL A 46 0.26 1.60 -10.92
C VAL A 46 -1.12 0.95 -10.81
N ALA A 47 -1.86 1.25 -9.75
CA ALA A 47 -3.23 0.73 -9.58
C ALA A 47 -4.16 1.19 -10.71
N GLU A 48 -4.11 2.45 -11.13
CA GLU A 48 -4.91 2.93 -12.26
C GLU A 48 -4.58 2.21 -13.57
N GLY A 49 -3.29 2.05 -13.86
CA GLY A 49 -2.90 1.40 -15.11
C GLY A 49 -3.25 -0.09 -15.13
N LEU A 50 -3.11 -0.79 -14.00
CA LEU A 50 -3.53 -2.18 -13.85
C LEU A 50 -5.06 -2.35 -14.04
N GLU A 51 -5.86 -1.41 -13.52
CA GLU A 51 -7.31 -1.42 -13.71
C GLU A 51 -7.69 -1.17 -15.18
N ARG A 52 -7.04 -0.20 -15.83
CA ARG A 52 -7.25 0.13 -17.24
C ARG A 52 -6.70 -0.95 -18.19
N GLY A 53 -5.86 -1.87 -17.70
CA GLY A 53 -5.14 -2.83 -18.54
C GLY A 53 -4.12 -2.16 -19.46
N SER A 54 -3.70 -0.94 -19.13
CA SER A 54 -2.70 -0.18 -19.90
C SER A 54 -1.31 -0.44 -19.34
N PRO A 55 -0.27 -0.47 -20.19
CA PRO A 55 1.10 -0.57 -19.71
C PRO A 55 1.44 0.65 -18.83
N VAL A 56 1.98 0.38 -17.65
CA VAL A 56 2.48 1.43 -16.73
C VAL A 56 3.99 1.50 -16.86
N ARG A 57 4.52 2.72 -16.98
CA ARG A 57 5.95 2.95 -16.90
C ARG A 57 6.34 3.04 -15.43
N LEU A 58 6.94 1.97 -14.92
CA LEU A 58 7.44 1.95 -13.55
C LEU A 58 8.66 2.87 -13.43
N THR A 59 8.56 3.91 -12.61
CA THR A 59 9.70 4.80 -12.32
C THR A 59 10.58 4.27 -11.19
N LEU A 60 9.98 3.46 -10.31
CA LEU A 60 10.63 2.81 -9.19
C LEU A 60 10.82 1.30 -9.43
N ASN A 61 11.71 0.68 -8.65
CA ASN A 61 11.97 -0.75 -8.72
C ASN A 61 10.91 -1.52 -7.91
N TRP A 62 9.88 -1.98 -8.61
CA TRP A 62 8.85 -2.84 -8.02
C TRP A 62 9.25 -4.31 -8.06
N GLU A 63 8.97 -5.00 -6.97
CA GLU A 63 9.08 -6.44 -6.86
C GLU A 63 7.71 -7.10 -7.13
N VAL A 64 7.73 -8.25 -7.79
CA VAL A 64 6.51 -9.02 -8.09
C VAL A 64 6.41 -10.15 -7.09
N GLU A 65 5.39 -10.10 -6.25
CA GLU A 65 5.07 -11.15 -5.30
C GLU A 65 3.93 -12.02 -5.82
N ARG A 66 4.10 -13.34 -5.78
CA ARG A 66 3.04 -14.31 -6.11
C ARG A 66 2.25 -14.65 -4.85
N VAL A 67 0.93 -14.58 -4.95
CA VAL A 67 0.01 -14.87 -3.85
C VAL A 67 -0.97 -15.95 -4.29
N GLY A 68 -1.08 -17.00 -3.47
CA GLY A 68 -2.09 -18.04 -3.61
C GLY A 68 -3.23 -17.82 -2.62
N LEU A 69 -4.46 -18.02 -3.06
CA LEU A 69 -5.66 -17.80 -2.29
C LEU A 69 -6.65 -18.94 -2.52
N THR A 70 -7.16 -19.53 -1.44
CA THR A 70 -8.14 -20.62 -1.52
C THR A 70 -9.49 -20.14 -1.01
N VAL A 71 -10.49 -20.11 -1.89
CA VAL A 71 -11.89 -19.90 -1.53
C VAL A 71 -12.51 -21.25 -1.19
N VAL A 72 -13.18 -21.35 -0.05
CA VAL A 72 -13.95 -22.54 0.33
C VAL A 72 -15.40 -22.15 0.55
N ALA A 73 -16.30 -22.77 -0.21
CA ALA A 73 -17.74 -22.63 -0.06
C ALA A 73 -18.29 -23.88 0.63
N THR A 74 -18.92 -23.69 1.78
CA THR A 74 -19.49 -24.78 2.58
C THR A 74 -21.01 -24.71 2.52
N ILE A 75 -21.63 -25.72 1.89
CA ILE A 75 -23.08 -25.92 1.92
C ILE A 75 -23.40 -26.94 3.01
N PRO A 76 -24.38 -26.69 3.92
CA PRO A 76 -24.71 -27.63 4.97
C PRO A 76 -25.08 -29.01 4.40
N ARG A 77 -24.45 -30.06 4.94
CA ARG A 77 -24.64 -31.48 4.55
C ARG A 77 -24.10 -31.86 3.16
N GLU A 78 -23.31 -30.99 2.53
CA GLU A 78 -22.60 -31.28 1.29
C GLU A 78 -21.08 -31.21 1.52
N GLU A 79 -20.31 -31.78 0.60
CA GLU A 79 -18.85 -31.64 0.62
C GLU A 79 -18.45 -30.19 0.30
N PRO A 80 -17.49 -29.60 1.03
CA PRO A 80 -17.02 -28.25 0.77
C PRO A 80 -16.42 -28.12 -0.63
N LEU A 81 -16.86 -27.14 -1.39
CA LEU A 81 -16.27 -26.78 -2.67
C LEU A 81 -15.06 -25.87 -2.41
N SER A 82 -13.89 -26.21 -2.96
CA SER A 82 -12.69 -25.38 -2.84
C SER A 82 -12.19 -24.93 -4.22
N VAL A 83 -11.82 -23.65 -4.33
CA VAL A 83 -11.30 -23.03 -5.54
C VAL A 83 -10.02 -22.27 -5.17
N GLY A 84 -8.89 -22.66 -5.77
CA GLY A 84 -7.62 -21.96 -5.65
C GLY A 84 -7.48 -20.89 -6.74
N VAL A 85 -7.00 -19.71 -6.36
CA VAL A 85 -6.68 -18.59 -7.25
C VAL A 85 -5.26 -18.14 -6.95
N GLU A 86 -4.43 -18.07 -7.98
CA GLU A 86 -3.11 -17.47 -7.90
C GLU A 86 -3.11 -16.13 -8.63
N TYR A 87 -2.51 -15.12 -8.00
CA TYR A 87 -2.35 -13.80 -8.60
C TYR A 87 -1.02 -13.19 -8.16
N CYS A 88 -0.63 -12.12 -8.84
CA CYS A 88 0.57 -11.37 -8.50
C CYS A 88 0.18 -10.02 -7.91
N ARG A 89 0.90 -9.58 -6.88
CA ARG A 89 0.85 -8.21 -6.37
C ARG A 89 2.22 -7.57 -6.53
N LEU A 90 2.25 -6.24 -6.56
CA LEU A 90 3.48 -5.48 -6.66
C LEU A 90 3.84 -4.92 -5.29
N TYR A 91 5.09 -5.09 -4.88
CA TYR A 91 5.64 -4.57 -3.64
C TYR A 91 6.78 -3.61 -3.94
N ILE A 92 6.89 -2.54 -3.16
CA ILE A 92 8.03 -1.65 -3.20
C ILE A 92 8.48 -1.30 -1.77
N PRO A 93 9.80 -1.40 -1.48
CA PRO A 93 10.35 -0.93 -0.22
C PRO A 93 10.12 0.58 -0.02
N ALA A 94 9.68 0.96 1.18
CA ALA A 94 9.39 2.32 1.59
C ALA A 94 9.85 2.54 3.04
N LEU A 95 9.74 3.78 3.53
CA LEU A 95 10.07 4.08 4.93
C LEU A 95 9.08 3.40 5.87
N LEU A 96 9.62 2.73 6.90
CA LEU A 96 8.84 2.01 7.91
C LEU A 96 7.78 2.91 8.56
N ILE A 97 6.52 2.48 8.50
CA ILE A 97 5.40 3.11 9.22
C ILE A 97 4.79 2.09 10.18
N GLU A 98 4.41 2.56 11.37
CA GLU A 98 3.66 1.74 12.32
C GLU A 98 2.25 1.45 11.79
N GLY A 99 1.92 0.17 11.66
CA GLY A 99 0.59 -0.30 11.29
C GLY A 99 0.36 -0.38 9.78
N THR A 100 -0.87 -0.08 9.35
CA THR A 100 -1.28 -0.13 7.95
C THR A 100 -2.03 1.14 7.58
N SER A 101 -1.55 1.81 6.54
CA SER A 101 -2.20 3.00 5.97
C SER A 101 -2.78 2.63 4.61
N ILE A 102 -4.09 2.81 4.45
CA ILE A 102 -4.77 2.56 3.18
C ILE A 102 -4.60 3.80 2.32
N VAL A 103 -3.96 3.64 1.16
CA VAL A 103 -3.85 4.69 0.15
C VAL A 103 -5.09 4.65 -0.73
N ARG A 104 -5.42 3.45 -1.25
CA ARG A 104 -6.55 3.22 -2.13
C ARG A 104 -7.18 1.84 -1.90
N GLY A 105 -8.49 1.74 -2.04
CA GLY A 105 -9.20 0.46 -2.05
C GLY A 105 -9.44 -0.12 -0.65
N SER A 106 -9.17 -1.41 -0.47
CA SER A 106 -9.45 -2.14 0.79
C SER A 106 -8.18 -2.51 1.55
N PRO A 107 -8.23 -2.64 2.89
CA PRO A 107 -7.09 -3.07 3.70
C PRO A 107 -6.60 -4.47 3.33
N PRO A 108 -5.35 -4.83 3.67
CA PRO A 108 -4.77 -6.16 3.38
C PRO A 108 -5.58 -7.32 3.97
N THR A 109 -6.29 -7.09 5.07
CA THR A 109 -7.17 -8.09 5.70
C THR A 109 -8.34 -8.52 4.81
N LYS A 110 -8.77 -7.67 3.89
CA LYS A 110 -9.84 -7.98 2.94
C LYS A 110 -9.23 -8.52 1.66
N VAL A 111 -9.13 -9.85 1.55
CA VAL A 111 -8.44 -10.57 0.47
C VAL A 111 -9.20 -10.61 -0.88
N PHE A 112 -10.46 -10.19 -0.92
CA PHE A 112 -11.27 -10.12 -2.14
C PHE A 112 -11.97 -8.79 -2.30
N GLU A 113 -12.32 -8.43 -3.54
CA GLU A 113 -13.15 -7.29 -3.86
C GLU A 113 -14.46 -7.67 -4.54
N ARG A 114 -15.47 -6.82 -4.37
CA ARG A 114 -16.77 -7.00 -5.06
C ARG A 114 -16.66 -6.67 -6.55
N PHE A 115 -15.79 -5.72 -6.89
CA PHE A 115 -15.57 -5.24 -8.25
C PHE A 115 -14.06 -5.24 -8.51
N ARG A 116 -13.68 -5.38 -9.78
CA ARG A 116 -12.29 -5.30 -10.21
C ARG A 116 -11.74 -3.92 -9.83
N ARG A 117 -10.85 -3.90 -8.83
CA ARG A 117 -10.18 -2.71 -8.32
C ARG A 117 -8.84 -3.13 -7.72
N VAL A 118 -7.80 -2.35 -7.96
CA VAL A 118 -6.49 -2.57 -7.33
C VAL A 118 -6.44 -1.79 -6.02
N SER A 119 -6.11 -2.48 -4.93
CA SER A 119 -5.91 -1.85 -3.63
C SER A 119 -4.46 -1.42 -3.48
N VAL A 120 -4.24 -0.24 -2.90
CA VAL A 120 -2.91 0.27 -2.57
C VAL A 120 -2.85 0.54 -1.09
N TYR A 121 -1.89 -0.03 -0.41
CA TYR A 121 -1.71 0.19 1.02
C TYR A 121 -0.23 0.18 1.39
N HIS A 122 0.10 0.99 2.40
CA HIS A 122 1.40 0.98 3.04
C HIS A 122 1.33 0.06 4.25
N VAL A 123 2.14 -0.97 4.28
CA VAL A 123 2.24 -1.92 5.40
C VAL A 123 3.70 -2.08 5.81
N GLY A 124 4.01 -1.78 7.06
CA GLY A 124 5.37 -1.89 7.57
C GLY A 124 6.34 -1.04 6.76
N ASP A 125 7.29 -1.71 6.10
CA ASP A 125 8.40 -1.13 5.35
C ASP A 125 8.16 -1.06 3.83
N GLY A 126 6.90 -1.12 3.38
CA GLY A 126 6.62 -1.06 1.95
C GLY A 126 5.22 -0.66 1.56
N VAL A 127 5.10 -0.26 0.30
CA VAL A 127 3.82 -0.01 -0.37
C VAL A 127 3.51 -1.19 -1.26
N VAL A 128 2.26 -1.64 -1.21
CA VAL A 128 1.78 -2.78 -1.99
C VAL A 128 0.66 -2.32 -2.91
N ALA A 129 0.76 -2.63 -4.19
CA ALA A 129 -0.33 -2.56 -5.16
C ALA A 129 -0.86 -3.97 -5.43
N ASP A 130 -2.07 -4.22 -4.94
CA ASP A 130 -2.70 -5.54 -4.83
C ASP A 130 -3.93 -5.63 -5.76
N PRO A 131 -3.84 -6.32 -6.91
CA PRO A 131 -4.96 -6.55 -7.81
C PRO A 131 -5.83 -7.68 -7.28
N LYS A 132 -6.56 -7.37 -6.20
CA LYS A 132 -7.37 -8.36 -5.48
C LYS A 132 -8.32 -9.12 -6.41
N PRO A 133 -8.44 -10.44 -6.24
CA PRO A 133 -9.41 -11.21 -6.98
C PRO A 133 -10.82 -10.74 -6.65
N PHE A 134 -11.67 -10.72 -7.68
CA PHE A 134 -13.09 -10.45 -7.50
C PHE A 134 -13.87 -11.76 -7.52
N VAL A 135 -14.91 -11.84 -6.69
CA VAL A 135 -15.81 -13.00 -6.65
C VAL A 135 -17.15 -12.58 -7.24
N GLY A 136 -17.40 -12.99 -8.48
CA GLY A 136 -18.73 -12.92 -9.10
C GLY A 136 -19.46 -14.23 -8.87
N LEU A 137 -20.68 -14.17 -8.31
CA LEU A 137 -21.57 -15.33 -8.26
C LEU A 137 -22.52 -15.23 -9.45
N GLU A 138 -22.33 -16.09 -10.45
CA GLU A 138 -23.35 -16.33 -11.48
C GLU A 138 -24.16 -17.55 -11.05
N VAL A 139 -25.47 -17.37 -10.87
CA VAL A 139 -26.39 -18.48 -10.61
C VAL A 139 -26.86 -19.01 -11.96
N GLU A 140 -26.26 -20.08 -12.44
CA GLU A 140 -26.79 -20.83 -13.58
C GLU A 140 -27.97 -21.69 -13.13
N THR A 141 -29.20 -21.28 -13.47
CA THR A 141 -30.38 -22.12 -13.31
C THR A 141 -30.50 -23.08 -14.50
N SER A 142 -29.68 -24.13 -14.53
CA SER A 142 -29.90 -25.23 -15.47
C SER A 142 -31.07 -26.10 -14.99
N PHE A 143 -32.30 -25.69 -15.31
CA PHE A 143 -33.47 -26.57 -15.18
C PHE A 143 -33.38 -27.67 -16.26
N ARG A 144 -32.93 -28.88 -15.89
CA ARG A 144 -33.21 -30.06 -16.68
C ARG A 144 -34.69 -30.40 -16.53
N VAL A 145 -35.51 -29.97 -17.49
CA VAL A 145 -36.83 -30.56 -17.72
C VAL A 145 -36.57 -31.96 -18.26
N GLY A 146 -36.54 -32.94 -17.36
CA GLY A 146 -36.61 -34.35 -17.72
C GLY A 146 -37.98 -34.60 -18.34
N GLY A 147 -37.99 -34.80 -19.66
CA GLY A 147 -39.16 -35.17 -20.44
C GLY A 147 -39.80 -36.46 -19.94
N ALA A 148 -41.12 -36.51 -20.15
CA ALA A 148 -42.04 -37.59 -19.85
C ALA A 148 -41.64 -38.95 -20.47
#